data_AF-A0A530M4I6-F1
#
_entry.id   AF-A0A530M4I6-F1
#
_cell.length_a   1.000
_cell.length_b   1.000
_cell.length_c   1.000
_cell.angle_alpha   90.00
_cell.angle_beta   90.00
_cell.angle_gamma   90.00
#
_symmetry.space_group_name_H-M   'P 1'
#
loop_
_entity.id
_entity.type
_entity.pdbx_description
1 polymer ?
#
loop_
_entity_poly.entity_id
_entity_poly.type
_entity_poly.pdbx_seq_one_letter_code
_entity_poly.pdbx_strand_id
1 'polypeptide(L)'
;HEPVGVVGIVAPDNAPLLGLISLAAPALAMGNTVVAVPSEKYPLLATDLYQIIEYSDVPAGAINIVTGRSAELTGVLARHDDVDGLWVFSDAETCANA
;
A
#
# COMPACT_ATOMS: atom_id res chain seq x y z
N HIS A 1 -10.36 -0.76 20.29
CA HIS A 1 -9.43 -1.05 19.18
C HIS A 1 -9.02 0.29 18.61
N GLU A 2 -7.73 0.60 18.67
CA GLU A 2 -7.15 1.87 18.20
C GLU A 2 -6.41 1.62 16.89
N PRO A 3 -6.31 2.63 16.00
CA PRO A 3 -5.51 2.51 14.79
C PRO A 3 -4.03 2.28 15.14
N VAL A 4 -3.32 1.58 14.26
CA VAL A 4 -1.87 1.38 14.35
C VAL A 4 -1.15 2.69 14.05
N GLY A 5 -1.61 3.43 13.04
CA GLY A 5 -0.98 4.66 12.56
C GLY A 5 -0.82 4.62 11.04
N VAL A 6 0.42 4.77 10.57
CA VAL A 6 0.79 4.67 9.14
C VAL A 6 1.10 3.22 8.78
N VAL A 7 0.40 2.69 7.78
CA VAL A 7 0.59 1.31 7.31
C VAL A 7 1.15 1.31 5.89
N GLY A 8 2.35 0.75 5.74
CA GLY A 8 2.93 0.39 4.45
C GLY A 8 2.27 -0.87 3.90
N ILE A 9 1.90 -0.87 2.63
CA ILE A 9 1.30 -2.03 1.95
C ILE A 9 2.05 -2.28 0.64
N VAL A 10 2.47 -3.52 0.41
CA VAL A 10 3.02 -3.96 -0.88
C VAL A 10 2.06 -4.98 -1.47
N ALA A 11 1.36 -4.60 -2.53
CA ALA A 11 0.27 -5.38 -3.11
C ALA A 11 0.78 -6.45 -4.10
N PRO A 12 0.06 -7.58 -4.23
CA PRO A 12 0.47 -8.68 -5.11
C PRO A 12 0.21 -8.40 -6.59
N ASP A 13 0.96 -9.09 -7.46
CA ASP A 13 0.85 -8.97 -8.92
C ASP A 13 -0.26 -9.83 -9.57
N ASN A 14 -0.75 -10.87 -8.89
CA ASN A 14 -1.68 -11.85 -9.49
C ASN A 14 -3.10 -11.31 -9.69
N ALA A 15 -3.56 -10.44 -8.79
CA ALA A 15 -4.85 -9.78 -8.83
C ALA A 15 -4.65 -8.30 -8.41
N PRO A 16 -4.01 -7.48 -9.25
CA PRO A 16 -3.36 -6.23 -8.82
C PRO A 16 -4.31 -5.23 -8.16
N LEU A 17 -5.45 -4.95 -8.79
CA LEU A 17 -6.44 -4.02 -8.23
C LEU A 17 -7.16 -4.60 -7.01
N LEU A 18 -7.61 -5.86 -7.12
CA LEU A 18 -8.34 -6.52 -6.03
C LEU A 18 -7.45 -6.69 -4.79
N GLY A 19 -6.22 -7.16 -4.97
CA GLY A 19 -5.23 -7.32 -3.91
C GLY A 19 -4.93 -6.01 -3.22
N LEU A 20 -4.70 -4.93 -3.96
CA LEU A 20 -4.52 -3.60 -3.37
C LEU A 20 -5.73 -3.18 -2.51
N ILE A 21 -6.95 -3.27 -3.06
CA ILE A 21 -8.17 -2.85 -2.35
C ILE A 21 -8.43 -3.73 -1.12
N SER A 22 -8.24 -5.05 -1.24
CA SER A 22 -8.45 -6.00 -0.14
C SER A 22 -7.54 -5.73 1.06
N LEU A 23 -6.41 -5.07 0.87
CA LEU A 23 -5.47 -4.70 1.92
C LEU A 23 -5.69 -3.27 2.41
N ALA A 24 -5.83 -2.31 1.48
CA ALA A 24 -5.97 -0.91 1.82
C ALA A 24 -7.33 -0.58 2.46
N ALA A 25 -8.43 -1.11 1.93
CA ALA A 25 -9.78 -0.81 2.43
C ALA A 25 -9.97 -1.15 3.93
N PRO A 26 -9.60 -2.34 4.44
CA PRO A 26 -9.72 -2.61 5.87
C PRO A 26 -8.76 -1.75 6.72
N ALA A 27 -7.54 -1.46 6.24
CA ALA A 27 -6.62 -0.58 6.98
C ALA A 27 -7.20 0.83 7.14
N LEU A 28 -7.75 1.40 6.07
CA LEU A 28 -8.43 2.71 6.07
C LEU A 28 -9.68 2.69 6.95
N ALA A 29 -10.50 1.64 6.86
CA ALA A 29 -11.72 1.51 7.66
C ALA A 29 -11.45 1.46 9.17
N MET A 30 -10.28 0.96 9.56
CA MET A 30 -9.81 0.94 10.95
C MET A 30 -9.17 2.26 11.41
N GLY A 31 -9.14 3.29 10.55
CA GLY A 31 -8.62 4.62 10.86
C GLY A 31 -7.11 4.79 10.66
N ASN A 32 -6.46 3.87 9.95
CA ASN A 32 -5.05 4.02 9.58
C ASN A 32 -4.91 4.90 8.32
N THR A 33 -3.73 5.47 8.14
CA THR A 33 -3.30 5.99 6.83
C THR A 33 -2.47 4.93 6.12
N VAL A 34 -2.48 4.95 4.79
CA VAL A 34 -1.85 3.92 3.97
C VAL A 34 -0.83 4.52 3.01
N VAL A 35 0.35 3.90 2.95
CA VAL A 35 1.32 4.08 1.87
C VAL A 35 1.37 2.78 1.08
N ALA A 36 0.76 2.77 -0.10
CA ALA A 36 0.60 1.59 -0.93
C ALA A 36 1.60 1.57 -2.09
N VAL A 37 2.38 0.51 -2.17
CA VAL A 37 3.14 0.10 -3.34
C VAL A 37 2.27 -0.89 -4.12
N PRO A 38 1.70 -0.48 -5.26
CA PRO A 38 0.86 -1.36 -6.06
C PRO A 38 1.70 -2.36 -6.85
N SER A 39 1.04 -3.23 -7.61
CA SER A 39 1.69 -4.13 -8.56
C SER A 39 2.69 -3.39 -9.46
N GLU A 40 3.95 -3.85 -9.44
CA GLU A 40 5.01 -3.32 -10.29
C GLU A 40 4.73 -3.60 -11.78
N LYS A 41 4.09 -4.75 -12.05
CA LYS A 41 3.75 -5.19 -13.40
C LYS A 41 2.53 -4.46 -13.98
N TYR A 42 1.57 -4.08 -13.15
CA TYR A 42 0.31 -3.47 -13.57
C TYR A 42 -0.03 -2.20 -12.76
N PRO A 43 0.87 -1.19 -12.72
CA PRO A 43 0.72 -0.04 -11.82
C PRO A 43 -0.41 0.90 -12.22
N LEU A 44 -0.77 0.95 -13.50
CA LEU A 44 -1.79 1.87 -14.03
C LEU A 44 -3.18 1.66 -13.41
N LEU A 45 -3.49 0.43 -13.00
CA LEU A 45 -4.76 0.14 -12.33
C LEU A 45 -4.89 0.88 -11.00
N ALA A 46 -3.77 1.05 -10.27
CA ALA A 46 -3.75 1.77 -9.02
C ALA A 46 -3.85 3.29 -9.24
N THR A 47 -3.24 3.81 -10.31
CA THR A 47 -3.35 5.25 -10.65
C THR A 47 -4.76 5.61 -11.14
N ASP A 48 -5.43 4.73 -11.88
CA ASP A 48 -6.82 4.94 -12.29
C ASP A 48 -7.75 4.93 -11.07
N LEU A 49 -7.52 4.01 -10.12
CA LEU A 49 -8.23 4.00 -8.84
C LEU A 49 -8.01 5.30 -8.06
N TYR A 50 -6.78 5.84 -8.06
CA TYR A 50 -6.46 7.09 -7.38
C TYR A 50 -7.34 8.25 -7.86
N GLN A 51 -7.63 8.33 -9.17
CA GLN A 51 -8.54 9.35 -9.70
C GLN A 51 -9.92 9.23 -9.08
N ILE A 52 -10.45 8.02 -8.94
CA ILE A 52 -11.76 7.79 -8.31
C ILE A 52 -11.72 8.22 -6.83
N ILE A 53 -10.65 7.90 -6.12
CA ILE A 53 -10.46 8.28 -4.71
C ILE A 53 -10.36 9.81 -4.57
N GLU A 54 -9.65 10.48 -5.48
CA GLU A 54 -9.47 11.94 -5.46
C GLU A 54 -10.79 12.71 -5.65
N TYR A 55 -11.72 12.15 -6.43
CA TYR A 55 -13.09 12.68 -6.58
C TYR A 55 -14.07 12.15 -5.54
N SER A 56 -13.63 11.28 -4.62
CA SER A 56 -14.45 10.80 -3.52
C SER A 56 -14.28 11.68 -2.28
N ASP A 57 -15.13 11.49 -1.27
CA ASP A 57 -15.00 12.18 0.03
C ASP A 57 -13.92 11.56 0.95
N VAL A 58 -13.02 10.73 0.41
CA VAL A 58 -11.89 10.19 1.16
C VAL A 58 -10.92 11.32 1.52
N PRO A 59 -10.51 11.47 2.80
CA PRO A 59 -9.61 12.53 3.20
C PRO A 59 -8.27 12.49 2.43
N ALA A 60 -7.76 13.67 2.08
CA ALA A 60 -6.44 13.80 1.48
C ALA A 60 -5.36 13.16 2.36
N GLY A 61 -4.46 12.38 1.76
CA GLY A 61 -3.40 11.68 2.47
C GLY A 61 -3.82 10.42 3.22
N ALA A 62 -5.12 10.05 3.21
CA ALA A 62 -5.57 8.78 3.80
C ALA A 62 -4.93 7.58 3.09
N ILE A 63 -4.78 7.65 1.77
CA ILE A 63 -4.05 6.68 0.96
C ILE A 63 -3.10 7.40 0.01
N ASN A 64 -1.85 6.94 -0.01
CA ASN A 64 -0.78 7.46 -0.85
C ASN A 64 -0.25 6.31 -1.69
N ILE A 65 -0.21 6.46 -3.01
CA ILE A 65 0.23 5.39 -3.94
C ILE A 65 1.61 5.73 -4.47
N VAL A 66 2.56 4.82 -4.27
CA VAL A 66 3.96 4.96 -4.70
C VAL A 66 4.32 3.83 -5.66
N THR A 67 4.43 4.15 -6.95
CA THR A 67 4.82 3.18 -7.98
C THR A 67 6.33 3.10 -8.10
N GLY A 68 6.84 1.91 -8.43
CA GLY A 68 8.27 1.68 -8.59
C GLY A 68 8.62 0.22 -8.38
N ARG A 69 9.91 -0.04 -8.16
CA ARG A 69 10.41 -1.39 -7.88
C ARG A 69 9.95 -1.84 -6.50
N SER A 70 9.12 -2.86 -6.47
CA SER A 70 8.49 -3.40 -5.27
C SER A 70 9.53 -3.79 -4.21
N ALA A 71 10.58 -4.51 -4.59
CA ALA A 71 11.63 -4.93 -3.67
C ALA A 71 12.42 -3.76 -3.05
N GLU A 72 12.75 -2.74 -3.84
CA GLU A 72 13.48 -1.56 -3.35
C GLU A 72 12.60 -0.73 -2.40
N LEU A 73 11.34 -0.48 -2.79
CA LEU A 73 10.39 0.28 -1.99
C LEU A 73 10.01 -0.43 -0.70
N THR A 74 9.91 -1.77 -0.72
CA THR A 74 9.65 -2.57 0.48
C THR A 74 10.72 -2.33 1.54
N GLY A 75 12.00 -2.42 1.15
CA GLY A 75 13.11 -2.19 2.08
C GLY A 75 13.16 -0.75 2.58
N VAL A 76 12.75 0.24 1.78
CA VAL A 76 12.65 1.63 2.24
C VAL A 76 11.53 1.79 3.26
N LEU A 77 10.33 1.26 2.98
CA LEU A 77 9.19 1.36 3.89
C LEU A 77 9.45 0.66 5.23
N ALA A 78 10.11 -0.50 5.21
CA ALA A 78 10.41 -1.25 6.43
C ALA A 78 11.40 -0.55 7.37
N ARG A 79 12.25 0.35 6.82
CA ARG A 79 13.24 1.12 7.59
C ARG A 79 12.79 2.56 7.86
N HIS A 80 11.57 2.93 7.50
CA HIS A 80 11.08 4.29 7.66
C HIS A 80 10.51 4.48 9.07
N ASP A 81 11.06 5.42 9.83
CA ASP A 81 10.68 5.63 11.24
C ASP A 81 9.20 6.01 11.43
N ASP A 82 8.60 6.68 10.45
CA ASP A 82 7.17 7.06 10.48
C ASP A 82 6.21 5.99 9.89
N VAL A 83 6.66 4.75 9.66
CA VAL A 83 5.79 3.64 9.23
C VAL A 83 5.61 2.67 10.40
N ASP A 84 4.41 2.67 10.98
CA ASP A 84 4.10 1.91 12.20
C ASP A 84 3.83 0.41 11.93
N GLY A 85 3.51 0.06 10.68
CA GLY A 85 3.29 -1.33 10.27
C GLY A 85 3.48 -1.55 8.79
N LEU A 86 3.94 -2.74 8.40
CA LEU A 86 4.18 -3.10 7.01
C LEU A 86 3.53 -4.44 6.69
N TRP A 87 2.75 -4.49 5.59
CA TRP A 87 2.16 -5.72 5.08
C TRP A 87 2.62 -5.98 3.65
N VAL A 88 3.46 -7.00 3.48
CA VAL A 88 4.13 -7.32 2.21
C VAL A 88 3.56 -8.59 1.58
N PHE A 89 3.12 -8.50 0.32
CA PHE A 89 2.79 -9.64 -0.51
C PHE A 89 3.75 -9.73 -1.67
N SER A 90 4.91 -10.33 -1.42
CA SER A 90 5.93 -10.58 -2.41
C SER A 90 6.53 -11.99 -2.23
N ASP A 91 7.55 -12.30 -3.02
CA ASP A 91 8.37 -13.49 -2.83
C ASP A 91 9.08 -13.51 -1.46
N ALA A 92 9.55 -14.69 -1.07
CA ALA A 92 10.16 -14.90 0.23
C ALA A 92 11.46 -14.08 0.44
N GLU A 93 12.23 -13.81 -0.61
CA GLU A 93 13.46 -13.03 -0.52
C GLU A 93 13.14 -11.56 -0.25
N THR A 94 12.16 -10.98 -0.95
CA THR A 94 11.69 -9.62 -0.68
C THR A 94 11.17 -9.48 0.75
N CYS A 95 10.35 -10.43 1.22
CA CYS A 95 9.81 -10.40 2.58
C CYS A 95 10.88 -10.58 3.66
N ALA A 96 11.95 -11.34 3.40
CA ALA A 96 13.05 -11.52 4.35
C ALA A 96 13.96 -10.29 4.47
N ASN A 97 13.98 -9.43 3.45
CA ASN A 97 14.77 -8.21 3.39
C ASN A 97 13.96 -6.94 3.73
N ALA A 98 12.68 -7.11 4.04
CA ALA A 98 11.82 -6.09 4.62
C ALA A 98 12.27 -5.82 6.06
#